data_AF-A0A3B9TTB7-F1
#
_entry.id   AF-A0A3B9TTB7-F1
#
_cell.length_a   1.000
_cell.length_b   1.000
_cell.length_c   1.000
_cell.angle_alpha   90.00
_cell.angle_beta   90.00
_cell.angle_gamma   90.00
#
_symmetry.space_group_name_H-M   'P 1'
#
loop_
_entity.id
_entity.type
_entity.pdbx_description
1 polymer ?
#
loop_
_entity_poly.entity_id
_entity_poly.type
_entity_poly.pdbx_seq_one_letter_code
_entity_poly.pdbx_strand_id
1 'polypeptide(L)' 'MSRWNWILIGLLTALAIATIWNAETGGPKKHWHRCKESLVTQVFTGACTLRIGGETTPT' A
#
# COMPACT_ATOMS: atom_id res chain seq x y z
N MET A 1 0.10 -12.61 32.63
CA MET A 1 -0.21 -11.72 31.49
C MET A 1 -1.72 -11.73 31.28
N SER A 2 -2.35 -10.55 31.21
CA SER A 2 -3.80 -10.45 30.96
C SER A 2 -4.16 -11.06 29.60
N ARG A 3 -5.35 -11.67 29.49
CA ARG A 3 -5.87 -12.26 28.24
C ARG A 3 -5.86 -11.25 27.08
N TRP A 4 -6.08 -9.98 27.38
CA TRP A 4 -5.98 -8.88 26.42
C TRP A 4 -4.59 -8.68 25.82
N ASN A 5 -3.55 -8.90 26.63
CA ASN A 5 -2.18 -8.72 26.18
C ASN A 5 -1.79 -9.75 25.12
N TRP A 6 -2.28 -10.99 25.25
CA TRP A 6 -2.07 -12.04 24.26
C TRP A 6 -2.76 -11.77 22.92
N ILE A 7 -3.97 -11.19 22.98
CA ILE A 7 -4.69 -10.77 21.77
C ILE A 7 -3.91 -9.67 21.05
N LEU A 8 -3.43 -8.66 21.78
CA LEU A 8 -2.64 -7.57 21.22
C LEU A 8 -1.33 -8.07 20.60
N ILE A 9 -0.61 -8.96 21.29
CA ILE A 9 0.62 -9.56 20.76
C ILE A 9 0.34 -10.35 19.47
N GLY A 10 -0.73 -11.15 19.43
CA GLY A 10 -1.13 -11.87 18.22
C GLY A 10 -1.43 -10.92 17.07
N LEU A 11 -2.14 -9.82 17.34
CA LEU A 11 -2.54 -8.84 16.33
C LEU A 11 -1.33 -8.06 15.78
N LEU A 12 -0.40 -7.65 16.64
CA LEU A 12 0.84 -7.00 16.24
C LEU A 12 1.74 -7.93 15.43
N THR A 13 1.81 -9.21 15.79
CA THR A 13 2.59 -10.22 15.06
C THR A 13 2.01 -10.44 13.66
N ALA A 14 0.68 -10.58 13.54
CA ALA A 14 0.01 -10.69 12.25
C ALA A 14 0.23 -9.45 11.37
N LEU A 15 0.17 -8.25 11.95
CA LEU A 15 0.42 -6.99 11.25
C LEU A 15 1.86 -6.93 10.71
N ALA A 16 2.85 -7.30 11.52
CA ALA A 16 4.25 -7.30 11.11
C ALA A 16 4.48 -8.24 9.90
N ILE A 17 3.95 -9.46 9.96
CA ILE A 17 4.04 -10.42 8.85
C ILE A 17 3.38 -9.85 7.59
N ALA A 18 2.18 -9.27 7.72
CA ALA A 18 1.47 -8.68 6.59
C ALA A 18 2.24 -7.51 5.95
N THR A 19 2.93 -6.69 6.76
CA THR A 19 3.76 -5.59 6.23
C THR A 19 5.00 -6.08 5.49
N ILE A 20 5.68 -7.11 6.00
CA ILE A 20 6.85 -7.71 5.34
C ILE A 20 6.43 -8.36 4.03
N TRP A 21 5.35 -9.14 4.03
CA TRP A 21 4.79 -9.75 2.82
C TRP A 21 4.43 -8.71 1.76
N ASN A 22 3.82 -7.59 2.17
CA ASN A 22 3.51 -6.50 1.24
C ASN A 22 4.78 -5.83 0.68
N ALA A 23 5.83 -5.69 1.49
CA ALA A 23 7.10 -5.13 1.04
C ALA A 23 7.80 -6.05 0.02
N GLU A 24 7.85 -7.37 0.29
CA GLU A 24 8.50 -8.34 -0.61
C GLU A 24 7.70 -8.60 -1.89
N THR A 25 6.38 -8.76 -1.76
CA THR A 25 5.51 -9.08 -2.93
C THR A 25 5.15 -7.83 -3.73
N GLY A 26 5.58 -6.64 -3.30
CA GLY A 26 5.18 -5.36 -3.88
C GLY A 26 3.73 -4.95 -3.62
N GLY A 27 2.98 -5.75 -2.86
CA GLY A 27 1.57 -5.55 -2.54
C GLY A 27 0.66 -5.50 -3.78
N PRO A 28 -0.67 -5.41 -3.60
CA PRO A 28 -1.54 -5.02 -4.70
C PRO A 28 -1.09 -3.65 -5.21
N LYS A 29 -0.95 -3.50 -6.54
CA LYS A 29 -0.62 -2.21 -7.16
C LYS A 29 -1.67 -1.17 -6.77
N LYS A 30 -1.38 -0.36 -5.75
CA LYS A 30 -2.30 0.70 -5.32
C LYS A 30 -2.38 1.74 -6.44
N HIS A 31 -3.58 2.26 -6.73
CA HIS A 31 -3.79 3.13 -7.89
C HIS A 31 -2.80 4.31 -7.93
N TRP A 32 -2.42 4.83 -6.76
CA TRP A 32 -1.57 6.01 -6.62
C TRP A 32 -0.09 5.72 -6.84
N HIS A 33 0.34 4.45 -6.76
CA HIS A 33 1.70 4.04 -7.13
C HIS A 33 1.85 3.79 -8.63
N ARG A 34 0.75 3.80 -9.41
CA ARG A 34 0.81 3.71 -10.89
C ARG A 34 1.18 5.03 -11.54
N CYS A 35 0.91 6.14 -10.87
CA CYS A 35 1.25 7.47 -11.38
C CYS A 35 2.73 7.78 -11.11
N LYS A 36 3.38 8.41 -12.09
CA LYS A 36 4.72 8.97 -12.02
C LYS A 36 4.82 10.08 -10.97
N GLU A 37 3.73 10.82 -10.79
CA GLU A 37 3.63 11.96 -9.89
C GLU A 37 3.57 11.52 -8.42
N SER A 38 4.08 12.36 -7.52
CA SER A 38 4.01 12.14 -6.08
C SER A 38 2.55 12.07 -5.58
N LEU A 39 2.31 11.38 -4.47
CA LEU A 39 0.96 11.28 -3.89
C LEU A 39 0.39 12.66 -3.51
N VAL A 40 1.24 13.58 -3.07
CA VAL A 40 0.87 14.97 -2.75
C VAL A 40 0.36 15.68 -3.99
N THR A 41 1.12 15.61 -5.10
CA THR A 41 0.68 16.24 -6.35
C THR A 41 -0.59 15.60 -6.89
N GLN A 42 -0.75 14.28 -6.82
CA GLN A 42 -2.01 13.62 -7.22
C GLN A 42 -3.23 14.14 -6.44
N VAL A 43 -3.11 14.35 -5.13
CA VAL A 43 -4.22 14.82 -4.29
C VAL A 43 -4.56 16.28 -4.57
N PHE A 44 -3.55 17.14 -4.76
CA PHE A 44 -3.78 18.58 -4.89
C PHE A 44 -4.04 19.04 -6.33
N THR A 45 -3.52 18.33 -7.33
CA THR A 45 -3.66 18.73 -8.75
C THR A 45 -4.50 17.76 -9.56
N GLY A 46 -4.77 16.55 -9.04
CA GLY A 46 -5.45 15.49 -9.78
C GLY A 46 -4.61 14.90 -10.92
N ALA A 47 -3.35 15.31 -11.09
CA ALA A 47 -2.51 14.84 -12.18
C ALA A 47 -1.98 13.43 -11.90
N CYS A 48 -2.36 12.45 -12.73
CA CYS A 48 -1.82 11.10 -12.72
C CYS A 48 -1.33 10.72 -14.11
N THR A 49 -0.03 10.91 -14.34
CA THR A 49 0.64 10.39 -15.54
C THR A 49 1.14 8.98 -15.25
N LEU A 50 0.70 7.96 -15.97
CA LEU A 50 1.09 6.57 -15.68
C LEU A 50 2.59 6.34 -15.94
N ARG A 51 3.26 5.67 -15.00
CA ARG A 51 4.72 5.43 -15.06
C ARG A 51 5.10 4.30 -16.03
N ILE A 52 4.15 3.41 -16.34
CA ILE A 52 4.34 2.30 -17.28
C ILE A 52 3.65 2.72 -18.59
N GLY A 53 4.42 3.00 -19.62
CA GLY A 53 3.90 3.32 -20.96
C GLY A 53 3.20 2.10 -21.55
N GLY A 54 1.88 1.99 -21.33
CA GLY A 54 1.08 0.89 -21.88
C GLY A 54 -0.17 0.47 -21.09
N GLU A 55 -0.38 0.92 -19.84
CA GLU A 55 -1.67 0.72 -19.17
C GLU A 55 -2.57 1.94 -19.48
N THR A 56 -3.68 1.75 -20.21
CA THR A 56 -4.59 2.85 -20.61
C THR A 56 -5.85 2.99 -19.77
N THR A 57 -6.03 2.17 -18.72
CA THR A 57 -7.25 2.26 -17.91
C THR A 57 -6.99 1.89 -16.45
N PRO A 58 -7.35 2.77 -15.49
CA PRO A 58 -7.58 2.34 -14.12
C PRO A 58 -8.92 1.58 -14.08
N THR A 59 -8.88 0.26 -14.27
CA THR A 59 -9.98 -0.61 -13.81
C THR A 59 -9.93 -0.77 -12.30
#